data_AF-A0A1W1D6P0-F1
#
_entry.id   AF-A0A1W1D6P0-F1
#
_cell.length_a   1.000
_cell.length_b   1.000
_cell.length_c   1.000
_cell.angle_alpha   90.00
_cell.angle_beta   90.00
_cell.angle_gamma   90.00
#
_symmetry.space_group_name_H-M   'P 1'
#
loop_
_entity.id
_entity.type
_entity.pdbx_description
1 polymer ?
#
loop_
_entity_poly.entity_id
_entity_poly.type
_entity_poly.pdbx_seq_one_letter_code
_entity_poly.pdbx_strand_id
1 'polypeptide(L)' 'MDILLTTDLVSEFEQLEIPVEVILGDHDTLVPHRINRWYDKINVRTQVLNTGHLPFLHKGFTL' A
#
# COMPACT_ATOMS: atom_id res chain seq x y z
N MET A 1 -9.61 15.53 8.16
CA MET A 1 -9.24 14.19 8.66
C MET A 1 -10.32 13.16 8.30
N ASP A 2 -11.58 13.60 8.14
CA ASP A 2 -12.75 12.78 7.83
C ASP A 2 -12.56 11.82 6.65
N ILE A 3 -12.04 12.27 5.50
CA ILE A 3 -11.80 11.39 4.34
C ILE A 3 -11.00 10.15 4.71
N LEU A 4 -9.93 10.27 5.51
CA LEU A 4 -9.10 9.12 5.90
C LEU A 4 -9.81 8.16 6.87
N LEU A 5 -10.86 8.63 7.55
CA LEU A 5 -11.59 7.88 8.58
C LEU A 5 -12.96 7.38 8.11
N THR A 6 -13.50 7.94 7.03
CA THR A 6 -14.84 7.63 6.52
C THR A 6 -14.85 7.10 5.10
N THR A 7 -13.70 7.08 4.43
CA THR A 7 -13.59 6.57 3.07
C THR A 7 -13.09 5.14 3.10
N ASP A 8 -13.89 4.25 2.53
CA ASP A 8 -13.53 2.88 2.22
C ASP A 8 -13.59 2.72 0.70
N LEU A 9 -12.48 2.34 0.08
CA LEU A 9 -12.36 2.12 -1.38
C LEU A 9 -11.99 0.68 -1.72
N VAL A 10 -12.16 -0.25 -0.78
CA VAL A 10 -11.81 -1.66 -0.97
C VAL A 10 -12.55 -2.25 -2.18
N SER A 11 -13.85 -1.95 -2.30
CA SER A 11 -14.68 -2.49 -3.39
C SER A 11 -14.27 -1.93 -4.76
N GLU A 12 -13.94 -0.65 -4.83
CA GLU A 12 -13.49 0.04 -6.04
C GLU A 12 -12.09 -0.43 -6.46
N PHE A 13 -11.21 -0.66 -5.49
CA PHE A 13 -9.87 -1.17 -5.75
C PHE A 13 -9.90 -2.60 -6.32
N GLU A 14 -10.75 -3.48 -5.79
CA GLU A 14 -10.91 -4.87 -6.28
C GLU A 14 -11.50 -4.95 -7.70
N GLN A 15 -12.13 -3.87 -8.18
CA GLN A 15 -12.67 -3.78 -9.54
C GLN A 15 -11.64 -3.28 -10.58
N LEU A 16 -10.42 -2.95 -10.16
CA LEU A 16 -9.37 -2.48 -11.08
C LEU A 16 -8.90 -3.63 -11.99
N GLU A 17 -9.04 -3.45 -13.30
CA GLU A 17 -8.56 -4.40 -14.32
C GLU A 17 -7.17 -4.03 -14.90
N ILE A 18 -6.47 -3.08 -14.26
CA ILE A 18 -5.14 -2.63 -14.65
C ILE A 18 -4.06 -3.30 -13.80
N PRO A 19 -2.81 -3.42 -14.29
CA PRO A 19 -1.70 -3.84 -13.45
C PRO A 19 -1.52 -2.87 -12.26
N VAL A 20 -1.49 -3.42 -11.04
CA VAL A 20 -1.27 -2.65 -9.82
C VAL A 20 -0.06 -3.20 -9.07
N GLU A 21 0.84 -2.31 -8.68
CA GLU A 21 1.91 -2.58 -7.72
C GLU A 21 1.77 -1.64 -6.52
N VAL A 22 2.04 -2.15 -5.32
CA VAL A 22 1.92 -1.41 -4.07
C VAL A 22 3.25 -1.38 -3.34
N ILE A 23 3.65 -0.20 -2.87
CA ILE A 23 4.89 0.00 -2.10
C ILE A 23 4.53 0.44 -0.68
N LEU A 24 5.06 -0.25 0.33
CA LEU A 24 4.79 -0.01 1.74
C LEU A 24 6.09 0.26 2.51
N GLY A 25 6.02 1.10 3.54
CA GLY A 25 7.08 1.24 4.54
C GLY A 25 6.88 0.28 5.71
N ASP A 26 7.90 -0.48 6.08
CA ASP A 26 7.85 -1.42 7.21
C ASP A 26 7.64 -0.74 8.58
N HIS A 27 8.12 0.51 8.72
CA HIS A 27 7.99 1.37 9.92
C HIS A 27 6.91 2.45 9.78
N ASP A 28 6.02 2.36 8.80
CA ASP A 28 4.93 3.31 8.62
C ASP A 28 3.91 3.19 9.78
N THR A 29 3.66 4.31 10.46
CA THR A 29 2.73 4.41 11.59
C THR A 29 1.32 4.82 11.18
N LEU A 30 1.14 5.30 9.95
CA LEU A 30 -0.15 5.69 9.38
C LEU A 30 -0.75 4.54 8.57
N VAL A 31 0.07 3.82 7.79
CA VAL A 31 -0.34 2.66 6.99
C VAL A 31 0.43 1.42 7.43
N PRO A 32 -0.16 0.52 8.23
CA PRO A 32 0.55 -0.66 8.72
C PRO A 32 0.96 -1.60 7.58
N HIS A 33 2.25 -1.93 7.45
CA HIS A 33 2.75 -2.81 6.39
C HIS A 33 2.05 -4.19 6.33
N ARG A 34 1.45 -4.65 7.43
CA ARG A 34 0.67 -5.90 7.53
C ARG A 34 -0.55 -5.95 6.60
N ILE A 35 -0.98 -4.81 6.04
CA ILE A 35 -1.98 -4.76 4.97
C ILE A 35 -1.52 -5.49 3.71
N ASN A 36 -0.22 -5.75 3.54
CA ASN A 36 0.31 -6.57 2.45
C ASN A 36 -0.40 -7.93 2.33
N ARG A 37 -0.81 -8.53 3.46
CA ARG A 37 -1.57 -9.78 3.47
C ARG A 37 -2.92 -9.69 2.77
N TRP A 38 -3.53 -8.51 2.71
CA TRP A 38 -4.77 -8.29 1.96
C TRP A 38 -4.47 -8.17 0.47
N TYR A 39 -3.46 -7.37 0.09
CA TYR A 39 -3.01 -7.27 -1.30
C TYR A 39 -2.60 -8.62 -1.90
N ASP A 40 -1.88 -9.45 -1.14
CA ASP A 40 -1.48 -10.80 -1.56
C ASP A 40 -2.69 -11.70 -1.89
N LYS A 41 -3.81 -11.55 -1.15
CA LYS A 41 -5.04 -12.35 -1.40
C LYS A 41 -5.74 -11.99 -2.71
N ILE A 42 -5.58 -10.75 -3.16
CA ILE A 42 -6.16 -10.26 -4.42
C ILE A 42 -5.12 -10.24 -5.55
N ASN A 43 -4.00 -10.97 -5.38
CA ASN A 43 -2.91 -11.11 -6.35
C ASN A 43 -2.23 -9.78 -6.74
N VAL A 44 -2.22 -8.79 -5.85
CA VAL A 44 -1.49 -7.53 -6.04
C VAL A 44 -0.10 -7.66 -5.45
N ARG A 45 0.92 -7.34 -6.26
CA ARG A 45 2.31 -7.39 -5.82
C ARG A 45 2.61 -6.28 -4.83
N THR A 46 3.27 -6.64 -3.73
CA THR A 46 3.72 -5.69 -2.72
C THR A 46 5.24 -5.63 -2.62
N GLN A 47 5.80 -4.41 -2.58
CA GLN A 47 7.18 -4.15 -2.21
C GLN A 47 7.20 -3.50 -0.82
N VAL A 48 7.90 -4.10 0.13
CA VAL A 48 8.08 -3.52 1.47
C VAL A 48 9.50 -2.96 1.58
N LEU A 49 9.62 -1.67 1.89
CA LEU A 49 10.89 -0.97 2.05
C LEU A 49 11.15 -0.67 3.53
N ASN A 50 12.43 -0.62 3.91
CA ASN A 50 12.87 -0.25 5.25
C ASN A 50 12.73 1.27 5.47
N THR A 51 11.49 1.75 5.58
CA THR A 51 11.11 3.17 5.68
C THR A 51 9.87 3.38 6.54
N GLY A 52 9.68 4.62 6.98
CA GLY A 52 8.37 5.10 7.44
C GLY A 52 7.43 5.43 6.26
N HIS A 53 6.57 6.44 6.45
CA HIS A 53 5.49 6.81 5.52
C HIS A 53 5.92 7.41 4.17
N LEU A 54 7.21 7.69 3.97
CA LEU A 54 7.73 8.31 2.73
C LEU A 54 8.69 7.35 1.99
N PRO A 55 8.20 6.23 1.43
CA PRO A 55 9.03 5.21 0.80
C PRO A 55 9.78 5.73 -0.44
N PHE A 56 9.27 6.76 -1.12
CA PHE A 56 9.90 7.35 -2.31
C PHE A 56 11.25 8.05 -2.03
N LEU A 57 11.58 8.30 -0.76
CA LEU A 57 12.90 8.81 -0.36
C LEU A 57 13.95 7.70 -0.23
N HIS A 58 13.54 6.42 -0.26
CA HIS A 58 14.43 5.28 -0.14
C HIS A 58 15.23 5.04 -1.44
N LYS A 59 16.51 4.72 -1.31
CA LYS A 59 17.38 4.43 -2.48
C LYS A 59 16.94 3.21 -3.30
N GLY A 60 16.20 2.30 -2.67
CA GLY A 60 15.64 1.09 -3.31
C GLY A 60 14.21 1.26 -3.84
N PHE A 61 13.67 2.48 -3.85
CA PHE A 61 12.36 2.75 -4.43
C PHE A 61 12.41 2.62 -5.95
N THR A 62 11.43 1.94 -6.55
CA THR A 62 11.30 1.74 -8.00
C THR A 62 9.83 1.60 -8.37
N LEU A 63 9.43 2.18 -9.51
CA LEU A 63 8.10 2.08 -10.12
C LEU A 63 8.13 1.17 -11.34
#